data_AF-A0A1J5AVE2-F1
#
_entry.id   AF-A0A1J5AVE2-F1
#
_cell.length_a   1.000
_cell.length_b   1.000
_cell.length_c   1.000
_cell.angle_alpha   90.00
_cell.angle_beta   90.00
_cell.angle_gamma   90.00
#
_symmetry.space_group_name_H-M   'P 1'
#
loop_
_entity.id
_entity.type
_entity.pdbx_description
1 polymer ?
#
loop_
_entity_poly.entity_id
_entity_poly.type
_entity_poly.pdbx_seq_one_letter_code
_entity_poly.pdbx_strand_id
1 'polypeptide(L)'
;MMEEILTRCGYRCDLCLAYRPNVEAYPSNQQTLSDGWHKYFGFRIPPEQIICDGCMANEPGLIDTACPVRPCVIERGYANCSQCPDYGCEKLVERLVVYEDIAARAGGAIPEEDRTRFIAPYENQRRLEQLRREAH
;
A
#
# COMPACT_ATOMS: atom_id res chain seq x y z
N MET A 1 9.48 18.72 3.14
CA MET A 1 8.35 17.91 2.67
C MET A 1 8.95 16.67 2.05
N MET A 2 8.40 15.50 2.36
CA MET A 2 9.01 14.23 1.99
C MET A 2 8.51 13.90 0.60
N GLU A 3 9.38 13.43 -0.28
CA GLU A 3 8.98 13.08 -1.64
C GLU A 3 7.98 11.91 -1.59
N GLU A 4 6.94 11.99 -2.43
CA GLU A 4 5.93 10.94 -2.49
C GLU A 4 6.51 9.67 -3.12
N ILE A 5 6.41 8.53 -2.42
CA ILE A 5 6.96 7.26 -2.92
C ILE A 5 5.79 6.37 -3.35
N LEU A 6 5.40 6.52 -4.62
CA LEU A 6 4.32 5.73 -5.21
C LEU A 6 4.83 4.38 -5.71
N THR A 7 4.15 3.32 -5.31
CA THR A 7 4.43 1.94 -5.75
C THR A 7 3.74 1.59 -7.07
N ARG A 8 4.09 0.43 -7.64
CA ARG A 8 3.49 -0.08 -8.89
C ARG A 8 1.96 -0.24 -8.82
N CYS A 9 1.42 -0.57 -7.66
CA CYS A 9 -0.03 -0.67 -7.42
C CYS A 9 -0.64 0.60 -6.80
N GLY A 10 0.12 1.69 -6.67
CA GLY A 10 -0.40 2.97 -6.15
C GLY A 10 -0.46 3.09 -4.63
N TYR A 11 0.09 2.15 -3.85
CA TYR A 11 0.39 2.36 -2.42
C TYR A 11 1.49 3.41 -2.24
N ARG A 12 1.55 4.01 -1.04
CA ARG A 12 2.50 5.05 -0.63
C ARG A 12 3.46 4.52 0.41
N CYS A 13 4.69 4.21 -0.01
CA CYS A 13 5.72 3.69 0.89
C CYS A 13 6.17 4.74 1.92
N ASP A 14 6.19 6.01 1.54
CA ASP A 14 6.54 7.14 2.42
C ASP A 14 5.61 7.25 3.63
N LEU A 15 4.34 6.83 3.49
CA LEU A 15 3.35 6.81 4.58
C LEU A 15 3.33 5.48 5.34
N CYS A 16 3.93 4.43 4.80
CA CYS A 16 3.80 3.07 5.31
C CYS A 16 4.71 2.83 6.51
N LEU A 17 4.14 2.40 7.64
CA LEU A 17 4.90 2.08 8.84
C LEU A 17 5.85 0.89 8.68
N ALA A 18 5.63 0.00 7.69
CA ALA A 18 6.53 -1.12 7.38
C ALA A 18 7.72 -0.73 6.50
N TYR A 19 7.73 0.46 5.92
CA TYR A 19 8.81 0.87 5.03
C TYR A 19 10.12 0.98 5.82
N ARG A 20 11.22 0.38 5.32
CA ARG A 20 12.48 0.24 6.08
C ARG A 20 12.94 1.55 6.73
N PRO A 21 13.03 2.70 6.03
CA PRO A 21 13.39 3.96 6.67
C PRO A 21 12.48 4.36 7.84
N ASN A 22 11.17 4.08 7.74
CA ASN A 22 10.20 4.38 8.79
C ASN A 22 10.35 3.43 9.99
N VAL A 23 10.66 2.15 9.75
CA VAL A 23 10.95 1.17 10.82
C VAL A 23 12.27 1.49 11.52
N GLU A 24 13.31 1.82 10.77
CA GLU A 24 14.64 2.16 11.32
C GLU A 24 14.59 3.45 12.15
N ALA A 25 13.81 4.44 11.72
CA ALA A 25 13.59 5.66 12.50
C ALA A 25 12.74 5.40 13.76
N TYR A 26 11.75 4.49 13.68
CA TYR A 26 10.82 4.20 14.77
C TYR A 26 10.50 2.69 14.85
N PRO A 27 11.31 1.88 15.56
CA PRO A 27 11.11 0.43 15.61
C PRO A 27 9.75 0.00 16.18
N SER A 28 9.10 0.82 17.01
CA SER A 28 7.74 0.58 17.52
C SER A 28 6.66 0.55 16.43
N ASN A 29 6.97 1.04 15.22
CA ASN A 29 6.08 0.97 14.06
C ASN A 29 5.69 -0.47 13.71
N GLN A 30 6.59 -1.43 13.96
CA GLN A 30 6.35 -2.84 13.65
C GLN A 30 5.17 -3.41 14.45
N GLN A 31 5.21 -3.25 15.78
CA GLN A 31 4.11 -3.69 16.65
C GLN A 31 2.83 -2.93 16.33
N THR A 32 2.92 -1.60 16.22
CA THR A 32 1.80 -0.70 15.91
C THR A 32 1.09 -1.10 14.62
N LEU A 33 1.85 -1.41 13.56
CA LEU A 33 1.30 -1.81 12.29
C LEU A 33 0.74 -3.24 12.32
N SER A 34 1.38 -4.18 13.02
CA SER A 34 0.83 -5.54 13.22
C SER A 34 -0.58 -5.47 13.81
N ASP A 35 -0.78 -4.63 14.82
CA ASP A 35 -2.08 -4.44 15.47
C ASP A 35 -3.08 -3.70 14.56
N GLY A 36 -2.63 -2.67 13.84
CA GLY A 36 -3.46 -1.96 12.86
C GLY A 36 -3.93 -2.84 11.71
N TRP A 37 -3.05 -3.67 11.14
CA TRP A 37 -3.40 -4.63 10.09
C TRP A 37 -4.38 -5.69 10.60
N HIS A 38 -4.16 -6.21 11.81
CA HIS A 38 -5.09 -7.15 12.40
C HIS A 38 -6.48 -6.53 12.61
N LYS A 39 -6.53 -5.30 13.11
CA LYS A 39 -7.78 -4.57 13.37
C LYS A 39 -8.57 -4.28 12.09
N TYR A 40 -7.92 -3.80 11.03
CA TYR A 40 -8.61 -3.26 9.85
C TYR A 40 -8.65 -4.19 8.63
N PHE A 41 -7.72 -5.13 8.53
CA PHE A 41 -7.62 -6.06 7.41
C PHE A 41 -7.79 -7.53 7.84
N GLY A 42 -7.85 -7.80 9.14
CA GLY A 42 -8.13 -9.13 9.68
C GLY A 42 -6.96 -10.12 9.64
N PHE A 43 -5.81 -9.76 9.04
CA PHE A 43 -4.61 -10.58 9.03
C PHE A 43 -3.57 -10.07 10.01
N ARG A 44 -2.69 -10.95 10.49
CA ARG A 44 -1.59 -10.58 11.39
C ARG A 44 -0.26 -11.06 10.83
N ILE A 45 0.71 -10.16 10.82
CA ILE A 45 2.12 -10.47 10.55
C ILE A 45 2.88 -10.25 11.87
N PRO A 46 3.74 -11.19 12.30
CA PRO A 46 4.58 -10.98 13.48
C PRO A 46 5.38 -9.68 13.34
N PRO A 47 5.41 -8.79 14.36
CA PRO A 47 6.10 -7.51 14.29
C PRO A 47 7.53 -7.60 13.75
N GLU A 48 8.30 -8.60 14.18
CA GLU A 48 9.68 -8.84 13.76
C GLU A 48 9.84 -9.13 12.26
N GLN A 49 8.75 -9.48 11.55
CA GLN A 49 8.72 -9.68 10.10
C GLN A 49 8.20 -8.45 9.34
N ILE A 50 7.78 -7.40 10.04
CA ILE A 50 7.25 -6.17 9.42
C ILE A 50 8.42 -5.23 9.12
N ILE A 51 9.07 -5.46 7.99
CA ILE A 51 10.05 -4.56 7.39
C ILE A 51 10.06 -4.78 5.87
N CYS A 52 9.99 -3.70 5.09
CA CYS A 52 9.82 -3.75 3.64
C CYS A 52 10.61 -2.64 2.95
N ASP A 53 11.33 -2.98 1.89
CA ASP A 53 12.11 -2.04 1.08
C ASP A 53 11.27 -1.25 0.09
N GLY A 54 9.99 -1.62 -0.06
CA GLY A 54 9.13 -1.06 -1.10
C GLY A 54 9.49 -1.59 -2.49
N CYS A 55 8.48 -1.74 -3.35
CA CYS A 55 8.67 -2.39 -4.66
C CYS A 55 9.39 -1.53 -5.71
N MET A 56 9.83 -0.32 -5.35
CA MET A 56 10.56 0.59 -6.24
C MET A 56 12.08 0.51 -6.05
N ALA A 57 12.54 -0.10 -4.95
CA ALA A 57 13.95 -0.36 -4.73
C ALA A 57 14.50 -1.43 -5.69
N ASN A 58 15.81 -1.41 -5.92
CA ASN A 58 16.51 -2.46 -6.66
C ASN A 58 16.71 -3.67 -5.73
N GLU A 59 16.34 -4.87 -6.19
CA GLU A 59 16.42 -6.13 -5.43
C GLU A 59 15.83 -6.04 -3.99
N PRO A 60 14.54 -5.67 -3.85
CA PRO A 60 13.96 -5.36 -2.55
C PRO A 60 13.60 -6.60 -1.71
N GLY A 61 13.84 -6.52 -0.41
CA GLY A 61 13.18 -7.34 0.60
C GLY A 61 11.74 -6.89 0.79
N LEU A 62 10.78 -7.76 0.43
CA LEU A 62 9.35 -7.42 0.39
C LEU A 62 8.52 -8.34 1.29
N ILE A 63 7.50 -7.77 1.94
CA ILE A 63 6.50 -8.53 2.69
C ILE A 63 5.54 -9.27 1.72
N ASP A 64 5.00 -8.57 0.72
CA ASP A 64 4.14 -9.19 -0.30
C ASP A 64 4.99 -9.76 -1.45
N THR A 65 5.55 -10.94 -1.21
CA THR A 65 6.38 -11.65 -2.20
C THR A 65 5.55 -12.19 -3.37
N ALA A 66 4.27 -12.51 -3.15
CA ALA A 66 3.34 -13.06 -4.14
C ALA A 66 2.53 -12.02 -4.93
N CYS A 67 2.93 -10.73 -4.92
CA CYS A 67 2.21 -9.66 -5.59
C CYS A 67 2.07 -9.90 -7.12
N PRO A 68 0.85 -10.01 -7.67
CA PRO A 68 0.65 -10.22 -9.12
C PRO A 68 0.84 -8.93 -9.95
N VAL A 69 0.71 -7.76 -9.32
CA VAL A 69 0.84 -6.45 -9.99
C VAL A 69 2.29 -6.14 -10.34
N ARG A 70 3.22 -6.43 -9.42
CA ARG A 70 4.64 -6.07 -9.55
C ARG A 70 5.29 -6.59 -10.84
N PRO A 71 5.29 -7.91 -11.14
CA PRO A 71 5.89 -8.39 -12.39
C PRO A 71 5.17 -7.85 -13.63
N CYS A 72 3.83 -7.72 -13.58
CA CYS A 72 3.03 -7.22 -14.70
C CYS A 72 3.42 -5.77 -15.10
N VAL A 73 3.55 -4.88 -14.11
CA VAL A 73 3.90 -3.47 -14.34
C VAL A 73 5.35 -3.34 -14.83
N ILE A 74 6.27 -4.18 -14.32
CA ILE A 74 7.67 -4.23 -14.78
C ILE A 74 7.72 -4.70 -16.24
N GLU A 75 7.07 -5.81 -16.57
CA GLU A 75 7.06 -6.39 -17.92
C GLU A 75 6.49 -5.42 -18.96
N ARG A 76 5.44 -4.67 -18.60
CA ARG A 76 4.82 -3.68 -19.48
C ARG A 76 5.57 -2.35 -19.56
N GLY A 77 6.62 -2.15 -18.76
CA GLY A 77 7.38 -0.90 -18.74
C GLY A 77 6.61 0.30 -18.17
N TYR A 78 5.59 0.07 -17.35
CA TYR A 78 4.83 1.14 -16.71
C TYR A 78 5.43 1.55 -15.37
N ALA A 79 5.21 2.81 -14.99
CA ALA A 79 5.54 3.31 -13.66
C ALA A 79 4.59 2.69 -12.61
N ASN A 80 3.29 2.69 -12.89
CA ASN A 80 2.27 2.10 -12.03
C ASN A 80 1.00 1.80 -12.84
N CYS A 81 0.03 1.13 -12.21
CA CYS A 81 -1.21 0.72 -12.85
C CYS A 81 -2.06 1.84 -13.45
N SER A 82 -1.85 3.11 -13.09
CA SER A 82 -2.59 4.22 -13.70
C SER A 82 -2.32 4.33 -15.20
N GLN A 83 -1.15 3.90 -15.68
CA GLN A 83 -0.80 3.96 -17.10
C GLN A 83 -1.37 2.79 -17.92
N CYS A 84 -1.98 1.81 -17.26
CA CYS A 84 -2.46 0.60 -17.93
C CYS A 84 -3.78 0.85 -18.68
N PRO A 85 -3.91 0.49 -19.96
CA PRO A 85 -5.20 0.55 -20.65
C PRO A 85 -6.23 -0.43 -20.04
N ASP A 86 -5.76 -1.58 -19.55
CA ASP A 86 -6.57 -2.62 -18.89
C ASP A 86 -6.77 -2.33 -17.38
N TYR A 87 -6.91 -1.06 -16.99
CA TYR A 87 -7.09 -0.68 -15.58
C TYR A 87 -8.34 -1.36 -14.98
N GLY A 88 -8.21 -1.84 -13.74
CA GLY A 88 -9.26 -2.62 -13.08
C GLY A 88 -9.23 -4.12 -13.40
N CYS A 89 -8.15 -4.62 -14.02
CA CYS A 89 -7.97 -6.06 -14.26
C CYS A 89 -7.83 -6.86 -12.95
N GLU A 90 -8.02 -8.18 -13.04
CA GLU A 90 -8.02 -9.12 -11.91
C GLU A 90 -6.78 -8.98 -11.02
N LYS A 91 -5.59 -8.86 -11.63
CA LYS A 91 -4.32 -8.68 -10.89
C LYS A 91 -4.33 -7.43 -10.00
N LEU A 92 -4.90 -6.33 -10.47
CA LEU A 92 -4.97 -5.09 -9.70
C LEU A 92 -6.05 -5.19 -8.62
N VAL A 93 -7.21 -5.75 -8.94
CA VAL A 93 -8.35 -5.90 -8.01
C VAL A 93 -7.93 -6.64 -6.74
N GLU A 94 -7.05 -7.65 -6.85
CA GLU A 94 -6.47 -8.35 -5.70
C GLU A 94 -5.66 -7.47 -4.72
N ARG A 95 -5.29 -6.26 -5.12
CA ARG A 95 -4.49 -5.30 -4.33
C ARG A 95 -5.16 -3.92 -4.25
N LEU A 96 -6.44 -3.80 -4.58
CA LEU A 96 -7.18 -2.57 -4.35
C LEU A 96 -7.60 -2.47 -2.89
N VAL A 97 -7.38 -1.30 -2.31
CA VAL A 97 -7.91 -0.91 -0.99
C VAL A 97 -8.75 0.34 -1.17
N VAL A 98 -10.00 0.23 -0.74
CA VAL A 98 -11.01 1.30 -0.78
C VAL A 98 -11.37 1.63 0.66
N TYR A 99 -11.23 2.89 1.05
CA TYR A 99 -11.48 3.30 2.44
C TYR A 99 -12.90 2.94 2.89
N GLU A 100 -13.88 3.17 2.02
CA GLU A 100 -15.29 2.91 2.31
C GLU A 100 -15.56 1.44 2.64
N ASP A 101 -14.90 0.50 1.95
CA ASP A 101 -15.03 -0.94 2.22
C ASP A 101 -14.45 -1.31 3.59
N ILE A 102 -13.32 -0.71 3.97
CA ILE A 102 -12.69 -0.93 5.27
C ILE A 102 -13.54 -0.31 6.39
N ALA A 103 -14.04 0.91 6.20
CA ALA A 103 -14.94 1.59 7.14
C ALA A 103 -16.23 0.80 7.36
N ALA A 104 -16.85 0.28 6.28
CA ALA A 104 -18.04 -0.55 6.39
C ALA A 104 -17.77 -1.84 7.20
N ARG A 105 -16.65 -2.51 6.96
CA ARG A 105 -16.24 -3.71 7.72
C ARG A 105 -15.91 -3.42 9.19
N ALA A 106 -15.35 -2.24 9.47
CA ALA A 106 -15.02 -1.79 10.81
C ALA A 106 -16.22 -1.27 11.61
N GLY A 107 -17.43 -1.26 11.03
CA GLY A 107 -18.66 -0.82 11.70
C GLY A 107 -18.89 0.70 11.66
N GLY A 108 -18.24 1.43 10.74
CA GLY A 108 -18.49 2.84 10.50
C GLY A 108 -17.22 3.68 10.39
N ALA A 109 -17.29 4.93 10.88
CA ALA A 109 -16.20 5.88 10.77
C ALA A 109 -14.96 5.42 11.55
N ILE A 110 -13.81 5.44 10.88
CA ILE A 110 -12.51 5.07 11.44
C ILE A 110 -11.84 6.34 11.98
N PRO A 111 -11.23 6.32 13.19
CA PRO A 111 -10.49 7.46 13.71
C PRO A 111 -9.46 7.97 12.69
N GLU A 112 -9.31 9.29 12.57
CA GLU A 112 -8.43 9.89 11.57
C GLU A 112 -6.96 9.43 11.71
N GLU A 113 -6.49 9.29 12.94
CA GLU A 113 -5.16 8.77 13.25
C GLU A 113 -4.98 7.33 12.73
N ASP A 114 -6.00 6.49 12.92
CA ASP A 114 -5.98 5.10 12.46
C ASP A 114 -6.05 5.02 10.93
N ARG A 115 -6.89 5.85 10.29
CA ARG A 115 -6.91 5.95 8.83
C ARG A 115 -5.54 6.35 8.30
N THR A 116 -4.93 7.38 8.89
CA THR A 116 -3.63 7.91 8.46
C THR A 116 -2.53 6.86 8.55
N ARG A 117 -2.47 6.11 9.64
CA ARG A 117 -1.41 5.12 9.88
C ARG A 117 -1.62 3.80 9.18
N PHE A 118 -2.86 3.33 9.12
CA PHE A 118 -3.16 1.93 8.78
C PHE A 118 -3.85 1.76 7.44
N ILE A 119 -4.44 2.82 6.85
CA ILE A 119 -5.28 2.69 5.65
C ILE A 119 -4.80 3.60 4.52
N ALA A 120 -4.54 4.88 4.79
CA ALA A 120 -4.11 5.86 3.80
C ALA A 120 -2.85 5.45 2.98
N PRO A 121 -1.85 4.73 3.55
CA PRO A 121 -0.73 4.21 2.76
C PRO A 121 -1.18 3.22 1.68
N TYR A 122 -2.30 2.52 1.90
CA TYR A 122 -2.80 1.46 1.03
C TYR A 122 -4.01 1.89 0.18
N GLU A 123 -4.74 2.95 0.55
CA GLU A 123 -5.89 3.49 -0.21
C GLU A 123 -5.46 3.92 -1.64
N ASN A 124 -5.44 2.99 -2.59
CA ASN A 124 -4.82 3.16 -3.90
C ASN A 124 -5.81 3.36 -5.03
N GLN A 125 -7.04 2.86 -4.92
CA GLN A 125 -8.01 2.97 -6.01
C GLN A 125 -8.21 4.44 -6.40
N ARG A 126 -8.62 5.27 -5.45
CA ARG A 126 -8.82 6.71 -5.66
C ARG A 126 -7.56 7.40 -6.19
N ARG A 127 -6.39 7.04 -5.66
CA ARG A 127 -5.11 7.61 -6.07
C ARG A 127 -4.80 7.28 -7.52
N LEU A 128 -4.94 6.01 -7.91
CA LEU A 128 -4.73 5.57 -9.28
C LEU A 128 -5.74 6.21 -10.24
N GLU A 129 -7.01 6.28 -9.88
CA GLU A 129 -8.05 6.94 -10.69
C GLU A 129 -7.78 8.42 -10.89
N GLN A 130 -7.29 9.12 -9.87
CA GLN A 130 -6.88 10.51 -9.99
C GLN A 130 -5.70 10.66 -10.97
N LEU A 131 -4.64 9.87 -10.80
CA LEU A 131 -3.48 9.88 -11.71
C LEU A 131 -3.86 9.58 -13.16
N ARG A 132 -4.87 8.74 -13.37
CA ARG A 132 -5.43 8.48 -14.70
C ARG A 132 -6.08 9.70 -15.30
N ARG A 133 -6.87 10.44 -14.52
CA ARG A 133 -7.54 11.66 -14.99
C ARG A 133 -6.55 12.78 -15.30
N GLU A 134 -5.45 12.87 -14.56
CA GLU A 134 -4.42 13.90 -14.75
C GLU A 134 -3.50 13.63 -15.95
N ALA A 135 -3.41 12.37 -16.40
CA ALA A 135 -2.62 11.98 -17.56
C ALA A 135 -3.36 12.17 -18.91
N HIS A 136 -4.61 12.64 -18.88
CA HIS A 136 -5.48 12.90 -20.04
C HIS A 136 -5.88 14.38 -20.08
#